data_AF-A0A8H7SCP4-F1
#
_entry.id   AF-A0A8H7SCP4-F1
#
_cell.length_a   1.000
_cell.length_b   1.000
_cell.length_c   1.000
_cell.angle_alpha   90.00
_cell.angle_beta   90.00
_cell.angle_gamma   90.00
#
_symmetry.space_group_name_H-M   'P 1'
#
loop_
_entity.id
_entity.type
_entity.pdbx_description
1 polymer ?
#
loop_
_entity_poly.entity_id
_entity_poly.type
_entity_poly.pdbx_seq_one_letter_code
_entity_poly.pdbx_strand_id
1 'polypeptide(L)'
;MNPPITDLAGQIGQWTQQLQERQQQLDAEYNRLQTFRNDYDALEKTLMTLPDETTRSAMIPIGKLAFMPGKLIHTNEITVYLGDQYYAERSAKQALGILDRRRQVVDENIRLLEARRNGLQAKSEAVGQAGFPSADLG
;
A
#
# COMPACT_ATOMS: atom_id res chain seq x y z
N MET A 1 23.53 7.58 43.08
CA MET A 1 22.16 8.09 43.28
C MET A 1 21.27 7.41 42.26
N ASN A 2 20.38 6.51 42.69
CA ASN A 2 19.41 5.86 41.78
C ASN A 2 18.31 6.87 41.44
N PRO A 3 17.86 6.95 40.17
CA PRO A 3 16.70 7.77 39.83
C PRO A 3 15.44 7.24 40.53
N PRO A 4 14.50 8.12 40.91
CA PRO A 4 13.24 7.71 41.52
C PRO A 4 12.41 6.86 40.55
N ILE A 5 11.84 5.76 41.05
CA ILE A 5 11.06 4.75 40.30
C ILE A 5 9.93 5.37 39.45
N THR A 6 9.44 6.56 39.84
CA THR A 6 8.40 7.33 39.15
C THR A 6 8.77 7.78 37.72
N ASP A 7 10.06 8.01 37.43
CA ASP A 7 10.54 8.45 36.11
C ASP A 7 10.59 7.29 35.09
N LEU A 8 10.97 6.09 35.54
CA LEU A 8 11.04 4.89 34.71
C LEU A 8 9.66 4.44 34.21
N ALA A 9 8.63 4.47 35.06
CA ALA A 9 7.27 4.09 34.66
C ALA A 9 6.71 4.99 33.54
N GLY A 10 6.98 6.29 33.61
CA GLY A 10 6.61 7.25 32.55
C GLY A 10 7.36 7.00 31.24
N GLN A 11 8.66 6.71 31.31
CA GLN A 11 9.49 6.39 30.14
C GLN A 11 9.04 5.10 29.45
N ILE A 12 8.66 4.06 30.21
CA ILE A 12 8.14 2.79 29.68
C ILE A 12 6.80 3.01 28.98
N GLY A 13 5.90 3.82 29.55
CA GLY A 13 4.61 4.15 28.93
C GLY A 13 4.80 4.88 27.59
N GLN A 14 5.65 5.91 27.56
CA GLN A 14 5.98 6.65 26.34
C GLN A 14 6.60 5.75 25.26
N TRP A 15 7.52 4.87 25.65
CA TRP A 15 8.18 3.94 24.73
C TRP A 15 7.20 2.92 24.14
N THR A 16 6.28 2.40 24.95
CA THR A 16 5.23 1.46 24.52
C THR A 16 4.29 2.13 23.51
N GLN A 17 3.90 3.38 23.78
CA GLN A 17 3.07 4.17 22.86
C GLN A 17 3.77 4.38 21.52
N GLN A 18 5.05 4.79 21.52
CA GLN A 18 5.80 4.98 20.27
C GLN A 18 5.96 3.69 19.45
N LEU A 19 6.07 2.54 20.11
CA LEU A 19 6.10 1.24 19.41
C LEU A 19 4.76 0.92 18.75
N GLN A 20 3.65 1.14 19.46
CA GLN A 20 2.31 0.95 18.90
C GLN A 20 2.07 1.88 17.71
N GLU A 21 2.41 3.16 17.82
CA GLU A 21 2.26 4.12 16.72
C GLU A 21 3.06 3.70 15.49
N ARG A 22 4.32 3.27 15.67
CA ARG A 22 5.15 2.76 14.57
C ARG A 22 4.56 1.51 13.93
N GLN A 23 4.01 0.59 14.72
CA GLN A 23 3.35 -0.61 14.20
C GLN A 23 2.12 -0.24 13.36
N GLN A 24 1.27 0.65 13.87
CA GLN A 24 0.08 1.11 13.16
C GLN A 24 0.43 1.82 11.84
N GLN A 25 1.49 2.63 11.82
CA GLN A 25 1.95 3.29 10.60
C GLN A 25 2.42 2.28 9.54
N LEU A 26 3.18 1.25 9.94
CA LEU A 26 3.62 0.20 9.03
C LEU A 26 2.44 -0.60 8.49
N ASP A 27 1.47 -0.91 9.34
CA ASP A 27 0.28 -1.67 8.95
C ASP A 27 -0.62 -0.88 8.00
N ALA A 28 -0.78 0.43 8.23
CA ALA A 28 -1.53 1.32 7.36
C ALA A 28 -0.87 1.44 5.97
N GLU A 29 0.45 1.64 5.92
CA GLU A 29 1.17 1.74 4.65
C GLU A 29 1.18 0.41 3.90
N TYR A 30 1.32 -0.72 4.60
CA TYR A 30 1.20 -2.06 4.01
C TYR A 30 -0.18 -2.25 3.35
N ASN A 31 -1.27 -1.94 4.07
CA ASN A 31 -2.63 -2.07 3.54
C ASN A 31 -2.86 -1.14 2.32
N ARG A 32 -2.27 0.04 2.34
CA ARG A 32 -2.31 0.99 1.21
C ARG A 32 -1.62 0.41 -0.03
N LEU A 33 -0.40 -0.11 0.11
CA LEU A 33 0.32 -0.72 -1.01
C LEU A 33 -0.40 -1.98 -1.53
N GLN A 34 -0.99 -2.78 -0.63
CA GLN A 34 -1.77 -3.95 -1.02
C GLN A 34 -3.02 -3.56 -1.84
N THR A 35 -3.68 -2.45 -1.49
CA THR A 35 -4.77 -1.88 -2.30
C THR A 35 -4.25 -1.51 -3.70
N PHE A 36 -3.12 -0.80 -3.81
CA PHE A 36 -2.56 -0.44 -5.12
C PHE A 36 -2.18 -1.67 -5.95
N ARG A 37 -1.65 -2.72 -5.32
CA ARG A 37 -1.34 -3.99 -6.00
C ARG A 37 -2.61 -4.61 -6.60
N ASN A 38 -3.69 -4.67 -5.82
CA ASN A 38 -4.97 -5.21 -6.28
C ASN A 38 -5.56 -4.35 -7.42
N ASP A 39 -5.46 -3.03 -7.33
CA ASP A 39 -5.90 -2.11 -8.39
C ASP A 39 -5.13 -2.33 -9.69
N TYR A 40 -3.81 -2.57 -9.60
CA TYR A 40 -2.98 -2.90 -10.75
C TYR A 40 -3.34 -4.25 -11.37
N ASP A 41 -3.62 -5.28 -10.57
CA ASP A 41 -4.07 -6.58 -11.08
C ASP A 41 -5.42 -6.47 -11.81
N ALA A 42 -6.34 -5.61 -11.33
CA ALA A 42 -7.61 -5.34 -11.99
C ALA A 42 -7.43 -4.54 -13.30
N LEU A 43 -6.53 -3.56 -13.27
CA LEU A 43 -6.19 -2.74 -14.44
C LEU A 43 -5.53 -3.57 -15.54
N GLU A 44 -4.65 -4.50 -15.19
CA GLU A 44 -3.99 -5.41 -16.14
C GLU A 44 -5.01 -6.21 -16.94
N LYS A 45 -5.96 -6.87 -16.24
CA LYS A 45 -7.05 -7.63 -16.89
C LYS A 45 -7.88 -6.77 -17.83
N THR A 46 -8.13 -5.52 -17.45
CA THR A 46 -8.88 -4.56 -18.28
C THR A 46 -8.07 -4.18 -19.53
N LEU A 47 -6.80 -3.81 -19.36
CA LEU A 47 -5.92 -3.44 -20.48
C LEU A 47 -5.64 -4.60 -21.44
N MET A 48 -5.67 -5.85 -20.96
CA MET A 48 -5.54 -7.03 -21.82
C MET A 48 -6.76 -7.27 -22.71
N THR A 49 -7.96 -6.93 -22.25
CA THR A 49 -9.24 -7.20 -22.96
C THR A 49 -9.75 -6.01 -23.77
N LEU A 50 -9.30 -4.80 -23.47
CA LEU A 50 -9.68 -3.60 -24.22
C LEU A 50 -9.36 -3.69 -25.73
N PRO A 51 -8.20 -4.21 -26.18
CA PRO A 51 -7.85 -4.28 -27.59
C PRO A 51 -8.66 -5.29 -28.42
N ASP A 52 -9.48 -6.14 -27.78
CA ASP A 52 -10.24 -7.19 -28.47
C ASP A 52 -11.31 -6.62 -29.42
N GLU A 53 -11.83 -5.43 -29.10
CA GLU A 53 -12.83 -4.72 -29.90
C GLU A 53 -12.42 -3.27 -30.06
N THR A 54 -12.31 -2.75 -31.29
CA THR A 54 -12.00 -1.32 -31.55
C THR A 54 -13.06 -0.36 -31.00
N THR A 55 -14.28 -0.85 -30.79
CA THR A 55 -15.39 -0.09 -30.20
C THR A 55 -16.28 -1.01 -29.38
N ARG A 56 -16.59 -0.62 -28.13
CA ARG A 56 -17.37 -1.42 -27.18
C ARG A 56 -18.48 -0.59 -26.54
N SER A 57 -19.70 -1.13 -26.47
CA SER A 57 -20.81 -0.49 -25.75
C SER A 57 -20.59 -0.59 -24.24
N ALA A 58 -20.78 0.51 -23.51
CA ALA A 58 -20.56 0.59 -22.08
C ALA A 58 -21.55 1.55 -21.40
N MET A 59 -21.85 1.30 -20.12
CA MET A 59 -22.60 2.21 -19.28
C MET A 59 -21.63 3.18 -18.60
N ILE A 60 -21.70 4.45 -18.96
CA ILE A 60 -20.76 5.49 -18.51
C ILE A 60 -21.33 6.14 -17.24
N PRO A 61 -20.62 6.12 -16.11
CA PRO A 61 -21.05 6.81 -14.90
C PRO A 61 -20.97 8.33 -15.09
N ILE A 62 -22.04 9.05 -14.76
CA ILE A 62 -22.11 10.54 -14.83
C ILE A 62 -22.20 11.16 -13.43
N GLY A 63 -22.47 10.34 -12.43
CA GLY A 63 -22.46 10.73 -11.05
C GLY A 63 -22.55 9.51 -10.14
N LYS A 64 -22.73 9.74 -8.84
CA LYS A 64 -22.73 8.67 -7.84
C LYS A 64 -23.83 7.62 -8.04
N LEU A 65 -24.96 7.99 -8.66
CA LEU A 65 -26.14 7.14 -8.80
C LEU A 65 -26.71 7.09 -10.23
N ALA A 66 -25.96 7.57 -11.22
CA ALA A 66 -26.46 7.69 -12.59
C ALA A 66 -25.47 7.16 -13.63
N PHE A 67 -26.00 6.40 -14.58
CA PHE A 67 -25.27 5.83 -15.71
C PHE A 67 -26.01 6.17 -17.02
N MET A 68 -25.26 6.48 -18.08
CA MET A 68 -25.80 6.67 -19.42
C MET A 68 -25.25 5.62 -20.39
N PRO A 69 -26.05 5.14 -21.37
CA PRO A 69 -25.55 4.27 -22.42
C PRO A 69 -24.58 5.06 -23.32
N GLY A 70 -23.42 4.47 -23.58
CA GLY A 70 -22.41 5.04 -24.46
C GLY A 70 -21.53 3.97 -25.09
N LYS A 71 -20.46 4.40 -25.76
CA LYS A 71 -19.50 3.51 -26.41
C LYS A 71 -18.08 4.02 -26.18
N LEU A 72 -17.17 3.10 -25.89
CA LEU A 72 -15.73 3.34 -25.94
C LEU A 72 -15.29 3.21 -27.39
N ILE A 73 -14.61 4.22 -27.92
CA ILE A 73 -13.98 4.22 -29.24
C ILE A 73 -12.46 4.21 -29.05
N HIS A 74 -11.71 3.70 -30.02
CA HIS A 74 -10.24 3.65 -29.95
C HIS A 74 -9.73 2.93 -28.69
N THR A 75 -10.29 1.77 -28.37
CA THR A 75 -10.00 1.01 -27.13
C THR A 75 -8.53 0.60 -26.95
N ASN A 76 -7.74 0.60 -28.02
CA ASN A 76 -6.30 0.35 -27.97
C ASN A 76 -5.48 1.61 -27.64
N GLU A 77 -6.08 2.80 -27.63
CA GLU A 77 -5.43 4.08 -27.32
C GLU A 77 -5.72 4.48 -25.87
N ILE A 78 -4.68 4.53 -25.05
CA ILE A 78 -4.78 4.73 -23.60
C ILE A 78 -3.96 5.95 -23.19
N THR A 79 -4.61 6.89 -22.51
CA THR A 79 -3.93 8.06 -21.91
C THR A 79 -3.33 7.66 -20.57
N VAL A 80 -2.00 7.61 -20.50
CA VAL A 80 -1.26 7.23 -19.30
C VAL A 80 -0.71 8.46 -18.60
N TYR A 81 -0.99 8.61 -17.30
CA TYR A 81 -0.37 9.62 -16.44
C TYR A 81 1.09 9.26 -16.16
N LEU A 82 2.05 10.16 -16.41
CA LEU A 82 3.48 9.94 -16.22
C LEU A 82 4.05 10.59 -14.95
N GLY A 83 3.31 11.51 -14.32
CA GLY A 83 3.78 12.32 -13.19
C GLY A 83 3.75 13.81 -13.52
N ASP A 84 3.71 14.66 -12.50
CA ASP A 84 3.81 16.13 -12.62
C ASP A 84 2.87 16.74 -13.69
N GLN A 85 1.61 16.31 -13.70
CA GLN A 85 0.58 16.72 -14.68
C GLN A 85 0.86 16.32 -16.15
N TYR A 86 1.89 15.51 -16.43
CA TYR A 86 2.16 14.99 -17.76
C TYR A 86 1.36 13.72 -18.06
N TYR A 87 0.81 13.68 -19.27
CA TYR A 87 0.08 12.54 -19.83
C TYR A 87 0.64 12.19 -21.20
N ALA A 88 0.60 10.90 -21.55
CA ALA A 88 0.99 10.44 -22.88
C ALA A 88 0.00 9.40 -23.41
N GLU A 89 -0.35 9.51 -24.68
CA GLU A 89 -1.08 8.48 -25.39
C GLU A 89 -0.16 7.29 -25.69
N ARG A 90 -0.65 6.10 -25.35
CA ARG A 90 0.07 4.83 -25.50
C ARG A 90 -0.88 3.77 -26.01
N SER A 91 -0.33 2.81 -26.74
CA SER A 91 -1.11 1.61 -27.05
C SER A 91 -1.40 0.82 -25.77
N ALA A 92 -2.46 0.01 -25.76
CA ALA A 92 -2.75 -0.86 -24.62
C ALA A 92 -1.56 -1.76 -24.24
N LYS A 93 -0.81 -2.26 -25.25
CA LYS A 93 0.43 -3.02 -25.06
C LYS A 93 1.52 -2.20 -24.36
N GLN A 94 1.72 -0.93 -24.75
CA GLN A 94 2.69 -0.05 -24.09
C GLN A 94 2.24 0.31 -22.67
N ALA A 95 0.95 0.55 -22.46
CA ALA A 95 0.37 0.82 -21.15
C ALA A 95 0.56 -0.36 -20.19
N LEU A 96 0.36 -1.60 -20.65
CA LEU A 96 0.69 -2.81 -19.89
C LEU A 96 2.16 -2.86 -19.47
N GLY A 97 3.10 -2.52 -20.36
CA GLY A 97 4.52 -2.45 -20.01
C GLY A 97 4.88 -1.33 -19.03
N ILE A 98 4.10 -0.25 -18.95
CA ILE A 98 4.23 0.77 -17.90
C ILE A 98 3.65 0.26 -16.59
N LEU A 99 2.50 -0.39 -16.64
CA LEU A 99 1.83 -0.98 -15.48
C LEU A 99 2.70 -2.03 -14.80
N ASP A 100 3.30 -2.95 -15.55
CA ASP A 100 4.16 -4.01 -15.02
C ASP A 100 5.36 -3.43 -14.26
N ARG A 101 6.03 -2.41 -14.81
CA ARG A 101 7.13 -1.71 -14.12
C ARG A 101 6.66 -1.04 -12.82
N ARG A 102 5.45 -0.47 -12.79
CA ARG A 102 4.89 0.13 -11.56
C ARG A 102 4.56 -0.93 -10.52
N ARG A 103 4.00 -2.06 -10.95
CA ARG A 103 3.68 -3.19 -10.10
C ARG A 103 4.93 -3.75 -9.43
N GLN A 104 6.02 -3.92 -10.17
CA GLN A 104 7.32 -4.35 -9.63
C GLN A 104 7.83 -3.43 -8.52
N VAL A 105 7.69 -2.11 -8.68
CA VAL A 105 8.06 -1.14 -7.62
C VAL A 105 7.19 -1.30 -6.38
N VAL A 106 5.88 -1.51 -6.54
CA VAL A 106 4.97 -1.75 -5.41
C VAL A 106 5.28 -3.07 -4.72
N ASP A 107 5.51 -4.15 -5.46
CA ASP A 107 5.83 -5.47 -4.91
C ASP A 107 7.15 -5.42 -4.10
N GLU A 108 8.17 -4.72 -4.58
CA GLU A 108 9.42 -4.54 -3.83
C GLU A 108 9.21 -3.70 -2.56
N ASN A 109 8.40 -2.64 -2.63
CA ASN A 109 8.07 -1.82 -1.46
C ASN A 109 7.30 -2.63 -0.40
N ILE A 110 6.36 -3.50 -0.82
CA ILE A 110 5.64 -4.41 0.07
C ILE A 110 6.64 -5.34 0.76
N ARG A 111 7.54 -5.97 0.00
CA ARG A 111 8.57 -6.87 0.54
C ARG A 111 9.46 -6.18 1.58
N LEU A 112 9.91 -4.95 1.29
CA LEU A 112 10.72 -4.16 2.22
C LEU A 112 9.95 -3.82 3.51
N LEU A 113 8.66 -3.47 3.39
CA LEU A 113 7.81 -3.19 4.55
C LEU A 113 7.56 -4.44 5.40
N GLU A 114 7.33 -5.60 4.77
CA GLU A 114 7.20 -6.88 5.48
C GLU A 114 8.47 -7.21 6.27
N ALA A 115 9.64 -7.07 5.66
CA ALA A 115 10.92 -7.29 6.35
C ALA A 115 11.08 -6.33 7.54
N ARG A 116 10.70 -5.05 7.37
CA ARG A 116 10.74 -4.05 8.46
C ARG A 116 9.75 -4.38 9.58
N ARG A 117 8.55 -4.83 9.24
CA ARG A 117 7.50 -5.26 10.20
C ARG A 117 7.96 -6.44 11.02
N ASN A 118 8.48 -7.49 10.36
CA ASN A 118 8.99 -8.69 11.03
C ASN A 118 10.18 -8.36 11.94
N GLY A 119 11.09 -7.51 11.47
CA GLY A 119 12.22 -7.04 12.28
C GLY A 119 11.79 -6.22 13.50
N LEU A 120 10.71 -5.44 13.41
CA LEU A 120 10.14 -4.70 14.54
C LEU A 120 9.48 -5.65 15.56
N GLN A 121 8.71 -6.63 15.08
CA GLN A 121 8.07 -7.64 15.92
C GLN A 121 9.11 -8.46 16.69
N ALA A 122 10.14 -8.99 16.01
CA ALA A 122 11.21 -9.73 16.65
C ALA A 122 11.95 -8.91 17.72
N LYS A 123 12.18 -7.60 17.48
CA LYS A 123 12.75 -6.70 18.48
C LYS A 123 11.81 -6.48 19.67
N SER A 124 10.52 -6.33 19.43
CA SER A 124 9.54 -6.16 20.51
C SER A 124 9.43 -7.40 21.40
N GLU A 125 9.47 -8.60 20.81
CA GLU A 125 9.46 -9.87 21.52
C GLU A 125 10.75 -10.09 22.32
N ALA A 126 11.91 -9.80 21.71
CA ALA A 126 13.20 -9.90 22.38
C ALA A 126 13.30 -8.95 23.58
N VAL A 127 12.77 -7.73 23.48
CA VAL A 127 12.73 -6.80 24.62
C VAL A 127 11.76 -7.27 25.70
N GLY A 128 10.60 -7.84 25.32
CA GLY A 128 9.68 -8.48 26.26
C GLY A 128 10.30 -9.65 27.03
N GLN A 129 11.20 -10.42 26.39
CA GLN A 129 11.93 -11.53 27.03
C GLN A 129 13.18 -11.08 27.82
N ALA A 130 13.82 -9.97 27.43
CA ALA A 130 15.08 -9.52 28.01
C ALA A 130 14.94 -8.51 29.17
N GLY A 131 13.75 -8.00 29.50
CA GLY A 131 13.64 -7.04 30.59
C GLY A 131 12.25 -6.59 31.01
N PHE A 132 11.63 -7.35 31.92
CA PHE A 132 11.28 -6.85 33.25
C PHE A 132 11.54 -7.98 34.25
N PRO A 133 12.42 -7.80 35.26
CA PRO A 133 12.40 -8.71 36.40
C PRO A 133 11.05 -8.49 37.07
N SER A 134 10.19 -9.50 36.97
CA SER A 134 9.04 -9.63 37.88
C SER A 134 9.56 -9.38 39.28
N ALA A 135 8.93 -8.44 39.96
CA ALA A 135 9.18 -8.13 41.36
C ALA A 135 8.83 -9.36 42.20
N ASP A 136 9.73 -10.34 42.23
CA ASP A 136 9.81 -11.36 43.26
C ASP A 136 10.56 -10.74 44.43
N LEU A 137 9.86 -10.01 45.29
CA LEU A 137 10.25 -9.82 46.70
C LEU A 137 8.99 -9.52 47.53
N GLY A 138 8.55 -10.56 48.27
CA GLY A 138 8.10 -10.48 49.67
C GLY A 138 6.89 -9.63 50.01
#